data_AF-A0A497M4K6-F1
#
_entry.id   AF-A0A497M4K6-F1
#
_cell.length_a   1.000
_cell.length_b   1.000
_cell.length_c   1.000
_cell.angle_alpha   90.00
_cell.angle_beta   90.00
_cell.angle_gamma   90.00
#
_symmetry.space_group_name_H-M   'P 1'
#
loop_
_entity.id
_entity.type
_entity.pdbx_description
1 polymer ?
#
loop_
_entity_poly.entity_id
_entity_poly.type
_entity_poly.pdbx_seq_one_letter_code
_entity_poly.pdbx_strand_id
1 'polypeptide(L)' 'MHDDYAPERLRVIIPVGGKAKRLLPLTAETSKACLRLLNRPLIEFSLLSLARQGIKNFIFGVKGYTNYR' A
#
# COMPACT_ATOMS: atom_id res chain seq x y z
N MET A 1 -32.13 -0.29 -4.05
CA MET A 1 -31.12 -1.28 -3.63
C MET A 1 -30.29 -0.61 -2.55
N HIS A 2 -30.46 -1.00 -1.29
CA HIS A 2 -29.62 -0.51 -0.21
C HIS A 2 -28.36 -1.39 -0.25
N ASP A 3 -27.25 -0.85 -0.74
CA ASP A 3 -25.98 -1.55 -0.69
C ASP A 3 -25.51 -1.58 0.77
N ASP A 4 -25.23 -2.79 1.28
CA ASP A 4 -24.67 -3.09 2.60
C ASP A 4 -23.18 -2.65 2.73
N TYR A 5 -22.79 -1.63 1.96
CA TYR A 5 -21.41 -1.17 1.85
C TYR A 5 -21.02 -0.41 3.12
N ALA A 6 -20.27 -1.09 3.98
CA ALA A 6 -19.73 -0.60 5.25
C ALA A 6 -18.20 -0.45 5.14
N PRO A 7 -17.68 0.63 4.54
CA PRO A 7 -16.25 0.80 4.26
C PRO A 7 -15.37 0.77 5.52
N GLU A 8 -15.93 1.11 6.68
CA GLU A 8 -15.29 1.03 7.99
C GLU A 8 -15.01 -0.41 8.46
N ARG A 9 -15.72 -1.40 7.91
CA ARG A 9 -15.50 -2.84 8.18
C ARG A 9 -14.50 -3.48 7.22
N LEU A 10 -14.22 -2.82 6.10
CA LEU A 10 -13.26 -3.31 5.12
C LEU A 10 -11.83 -3.15 5.62
N ARG A 11 -11.00 -4.12 5.26
CA ARG A 11 -9.56 -4.10 5.50
C ARG A 11 -8.84 -4.34 4.19
N VAL A 12 -7.99 -3.40 3.82
CA VAL A 12 -7.20 -3.47 2.57
C VAL A 12 -5.78 -3.90 2.88
N ILE A 13 -5.29 -4.89 2.14
CA ILE A 13 -3.91 -5.36 2.24
C ILE A 13 -3.12 -4.84 1.03
N ILE A 14 -2.07 -4.07 1.28
CA ILE A 14 -1.18 -3.52 0.25
C ILE A 14 0.20 -4.15 0.40
N PRO A 15 0.62 -5.07 -0.48
CA PRO A 15 1.96 -5.65 -0.44
C PRO A 15 3.00 -4.64 -0.95
N VAL A 16 3.92 -4.25 -0.07
CA VAL A 16 4.99 -3.27 -0.35
C VAL A 16 6.41 -3.88 -0.30
N GLY A 17 6.53 -5.18 -0.01
CA GLY A 17 7.81 -5.89 0.15
C GLY A 17 8.55 -6.33 -1.12
N GLY A 18 8.06 -5.99 -2.32
CA GLY A 18 8.69 -6.41 -3.57
C GLY A 18 10.07 -5.77 -3.80
N LYS A 19 11.05 -6.54 -4.32
CA LYS A 19 12.42 -6.05 -4.61
C LYS A 19 12.50 -5.04 -5.77
N ALA A 20 11.48 -4.96 -6.63
CA ALA A 20 11.39 -3.99 -7.73
C ALA A 20 12.64 -3.83 -8.62
N LYS A 21 13.30 -4.95 -8.96
CA LYS A 21 14.62 -5.01 -9.65
C LYS A 21 14.76 -4.15 -10.90
N ARG A 22 13.68 -3.91 -11.66
CA ARG A 22 13.69 -3.07 -12.89
C ARG A 22 13.93 -1.59 -12.62
N LEU A 23 13.66 -1.13 -11.40
CA LEU A 23 13.85 0.26 -10.97
C LEU A 23 15.13 0.44 -10.17
N LEU A 24 16.06 -0.50 -10.22
CA LEU A 24 17.39 -0.26 -9.66
C LEU A 24 18.10 0.82 -10.51
N PRO A 25 18.88 1.72 -9.89
CA PRO A 25 19.26 1.73 -8.46
C PRO A 25 18.26 2.43 -7.52
N LEU A 26 17.19 3.03 -8.04
CA LEU A 26 16.23 3.81 -7.24
C LEU A 26 15.57 3.01 -6.10
N THR A 27 15.46 1.69 -6.25
CA THR A 27 14.85 0.78 -5.26
C THR A 27 15.87 -0.01 -4.44
N ALA A 28 17.15 0.40 -4.45
CA ALA A 28 18.19 -0.28 -3.66
C ALA A 28 17.93 -0.14 -2.15
N GLU A 29 17.63 1.08 -1.70
CA GLU A 29 17.47 1.43 -0.27
C GLU A 29 16.03 1.74 0.14
N THR A 30 15.11 1.77 -0.82
CA THR A 30 13.71 2.14 -0.56
C THR A 30 12.73 1.25 -1.32
N SER A 31 11.58 0.99 -0.70
CA SER A 31 10.51 0.25 -1.37
C SER A 31 10.02 1.03 -2.58
N LYS A 32 9.66 0.31 -3.66
CA LYS A 32 8.98 0.90 -4.81
C LYS A 32 7.77 1.75 -4.41
N ALA A 33 7.02 1.32 -3.39
CA ALA A 33 5.86 2.04 -2.87
C ALA A 33 6.18 3.48 -2.42
N CYS A 34 7.40 3.71 -1.96
CA CYS A 34 7.89 4.99 -1.43
C CYS A 34 8.57 5.87 -2.48
N LEU A 35 8.78 5.37 -3.71
CA LEU A 35 9.31 6.21 -4.79
C LEU A 35 8.32 7.33 -5.13
N ARG A 36 8.84 8.53 -5.34
CA ARG A 36 8.02 9.70 -5.67
C ARG A 36 7.73 9.78 -7.16
N LEU A 37 6.47 9.96 -7.51
CA LEU A 37 5.99 10.34 -8.84
C LEU A 37 5.18 11.63 -8.67
N LEU A 38 5.55 12.68 -9.42
CA LEU A 38 4.93 14.01 -9.27
C LEU A 38 4.94 14.49 -7.81
N ASN A 39 6.09 14.36 -7.15
CA ASN A 39 6.34 14.73 -5.74
C ASN A 39 5.56 13.94 -4.67
N ARG A 40 4.78 12.91 -5.05
CA ARG A 40 4.02 12.04 -4.13
C ARG A 40 4.51 10.60 -4.18
N PRO A 41 4.64 9.88 -3.05
CA PRO A 41 4.91 8.45 -3.07
C PRO A 41 3.91 7.66 -3.92
N LEU A 42 4.36 6.65 -4.66
CA LEU A 42 3.49 5.84 -5.52
C LEU A 42 2.31 5.21 -4.77
N ILE A 43 2.50 4.83 -3.51
CA ILE A 43 1.43 4.24 -2.69
C ILE A 43 0.29 5.23 -2.37
N GLU A 44 0.58 6.53 -2.40
CA GLU A 44 -0.38 7.58 -2.03
C GLU A 44 -1.58 7.61 -2.98
N PHE A 45 -1.39 7.36 -4.27
CA PHE A 45 -2.48 7.32 -5.25
C PHE A 45 -3.54 6.27 -4.89
N SER A 46 -3.09 5.07 -4.46
CA SER A 46 -3.99 3.99 -4.04
C SER A 46 -4.65 4.31 -2.70
N LEU A 47 -3.88 4.82 -1.73
CA LEU A 47 -4.40 5.17 -0.41
C LEU A 47 -5.46 6.28 -0.50
N LEU A 48 -5.21 7.35 -1.24
CA LEU A 48 -6.15 8.46 -1.39
C LEU A 48 -7.44 8.02 -2.10
N SER A 49 -7.32 7.17 -3.13
CA SER A 49 -8.49 6.64 -3.84
C SER A 49 -9.40 5.82 -2.91
N LEU A 50 -8.81 4.98 -2.06
CA LEU A 50 -9.55 4.14 -1.11
C LEU A 50 -10.06 4.94 0.09
N ALA A 51 -9.28 5.87 0.62
CA ALA A 51 -9.68 6.74 1.71
C ALA A 51 -10.87 7.64 1.32
N ARG A 52 -10.91 8.12 0.07
CA ARG A 52 -12.07 8.86 -0.47
C ARG A 52 -13.37 8.03 -0.50
N GLN A 53 -13.26 6.70 -0.53
CA GLN A 53 -14.39 5.77 -0.46
C GLN A 53 -14.74 5.37 0.99
N GLY A 54 -14.14 6.02 1.99
CA GLY A 54 -14.40 5.79 3.41
C GLY A 54 -13.60 4.66 4.04
N ILE A 55 -12.69 4.01 3.31
CA ILE A 55 -11.87 2.91 3.84
C ILE A 55 -10.82 3.50 4.80
N LYS A 56 -10.73 2.91 6.00
CA LYS A 56 -9.82 3.37 7.07
C LYS A 56 -8.79 2.34 7.50
N ASN A 57 -9.03 1.05 7.25
CA ASN A 57 -8.16 -0.02 7.74
C ASN A 57 -7.23 -0.53 6.64
N PHE A 58 -5.93 -0.27 6.78
CA PHE A 58 -4.90 -0.69 5.84
C PHE A 58 -3.85 -1.54 6.54
N ILE A 59 -3.48 -2.66 5.92
CA ILE A 59 -2.33 -3.49 6.31
C ILE A 59 -1.28 -3.39 5.20
N PHE A 60 -0.05 -3.03 5.56
CA PHE A 60 1.08 -3.03 4.63
C PHE A 60 1.90 -4.31 4.77
N GLY A 61 1.89 -5.15 3.74
CA GLY A 61 2.69 -6.37 3.70
C GLY A 61 4.13 -6.06 3.31
N VAL A 62 5.02 -5.97 4.30
CA VAL A 62 6.47 -5.77 4.08
C VAL A 62 7.19 -7.11 3.92
N LYS A 63 8.35 -7.10 3.25
CA LYS A 63 9.21 -8.28 3.19
C LYS A 63 9.97 -8.40 4.51
N GLY A 64 9.92 -9.57 5.14
CA GLY A 64 10.73 -9.87 6.32
C GLY A 64 9.98 -10.00 7.65
N TYR A 65 8.66 -10.20 7.65
CA TYR A 65 8.01 -10.65 8.88
C TYR A 65 8.26 -12.15 9.10
N THR A 66 9.31 -12.46 9.86
CA THR A 66 9.49 -13.78 10.45
C THR A 66 8.64 -13.83 11.73
N ASN A 67 7.56 -14.60 11.70
CA ASN A 67 6.74 -14.83 12.89
C ASN A 67 7.51 -15.80 13.80
N TYR A 68 8.23 -15.29 14.81
CA TYR A 68 8.79 -16.16 15.85
C TYR A 68 7.60 -16.75 16.61
N ARG A 69 7.33 -18.04 16.38
CA ARG A 69 6.35 -18.82 17.13
C ARG A 69 7.03 -19.50 18.31
#